data_AF-K1X7L8-F1
#
_entry.id   AF-K1X7L8-F1
#
_cell.length_a   1.000
_cell.length_b   1.000
_cell.length_c   1.000
_cell.angle_alpha   90.00
_cell.angle_beta   90.00
_cell.angle_gamma   90.00
#
_symmetry.space_group_name_H-M   'P 1'
#
loop_
_entity.id
_entity.type
_entity.pdbx_description
1 polymer ?
#
loop_
_entity_poly.entity_id
_entity_poly.type
_entity_poly.pdbx_seq_one_letter_code
_entity_poly.pdbx_strand_id
1 'polypeptide(L)'
;MDFFSKLFNEIKIFHIRNKSVMFDYDLAEYYQVSRKSLINSVKKNIERFPDDFMFILNQEEYQTWKSIIKKQYNQKNSYQEYYLFTAEGAGQLSFILQSEVAVETSLKIIKSVNKSGLFDVLKFK
;
A
#
# COMPACT_ATOMS: atom_id res chain seq x y z
N MET A 1 11.40 -24.61 -2.36
CA MET A 1 11.72 -23.20 -2.08
C MET A 1 10.50 -22.61 -1.42
N ASP A 2 10.61 -22.35 -0.13
CA ASP A 2 9.47 -22.04 0.73
C ASP A 2 8.91 -20.66 0.41
N PHE A 3 7.59 -20.56 0.22
CA PHE A 3 6.88 -19.30 -0.07
C PHE A 3 7.15 -18.25 1.02
N PHE A 4 7.51 -18.71 2.23
CA PHE A 4 7.89 -17.92 3.40
C PHE A 4 9.29 -17.28 3.34
N SER A 5 10.17 -17.70 2.43
CA SER A 5 11.56 -17.17 2.36
C SER A 5 11.70 -15.82 1.63
N LYS A 6 10.60 -15.23 1.18
CA LYS A 6 10.62 -13.97 0.42
C LYS A 6 10.20 -12.75 1.24
N LEU A 7 10.55 -12.69 2.52
CA LEU A 7 10.15 -11.57 3.38
C LEU A 7 11.31 -10.64 3.76
N PHE A 8 11.94 -9.99 2.77
CA PHE A 8 12.70 -8.76 3.03
C PHE A 8 12.71 -7.82 1.81
N ASN A 9 11.59 -7.69 1.10
CA ASN A 9 11.44 -6.56 0.18
C ASN A 9 11.24 -5.26 1.00
N GLU A 10 11.89 -4.19 0.57
CA GLU A 10 11.64 -2.84 1.07
C GLU A 10 10.18 -2.44 0.78
N ILE A 11 9.56 -1.72 1.71
CA ILE A 11 8.21 -1.19 1.51
C ILE A 11 8.26 -0.20 0.35
N LYS A 12 7.47 -0.47 -0.70
CA LYS A 12 7.38 0.43 -1.85
C LYS A 12 6.49 1.62 -1.50
N ILE A 13 7.09 2.80 -1.52
CA ILE A 13 6.41 4.06 -1.24
C ILE A 13 6.37 4.88 -2.52
N PHE A 14 5.21 5.42 -2.84
CA PHE A 14 4.96 6.30 -3.98
C PHE A 14 4.49 7.67 -3.48
N HIS A 15 4.74 8.73 -4.25
CA HIS A 15 4.26 10.07 -3.91
C HIS A 15 3.13 10.46 -4.87
N ILE A 16 1.89 10.44 -4.38
CA ILE A 16 0.68 10.72 -5.16
C ILE A 16 -0.20 11.66 -4.35
N ARG A 17 -0.71 12.73 -4.96
CA ARG A 17 -1.46 13.81 -4.27
C ARG A 17 -0.71 14.39 -3.06
N ASN A 18 0.62 14.55 -3.17
CA ASN A 18 1.51 14.99 -2.07
C ASN A 18 1.45 14.09 -0.82
N LYS A 19 1.05 12.82 -0.97
CA LYS A 19 1.03 11.82 0.10
C LYS A 19 1.97 10.67 -0.24
N SER A 20 2.66 10.16 0.78
CA SER A 20 3.34 8.87 0.71
C SER A 20 2.32 7.75 0.79
N VAL A 21 2.21 6.98 -0.29
CA VAL A 21 1.19 5.94 -0.46
C VAL A 21 1.77 4.60 -0.91
N MET A 22 1.02 3.54 -0.62
CA MET A 22 1.28 2.16 -1.05
C MET A 22 0.10 1.65 -1.86
N PHE A 23 0.36 0.85 -2.89
CA PHE A 23 -0.70 0.18 -3.65
C PHE A 23 -1.25 -1.04 -2.92
N ASP A 24 -2.54 -1.30 -3.08
CA ASP A 24 -3.20 -2.51 -2.60
C ASP A 24 -2.53 -3.84 -3.02
N TYR A 25 -1.89 -3.89 -4.18
CA TYR A 25 -1.10 -5.03 -4.65
C TYR A 25 0.05 -5.35 -3.70
N ASP A 26 0.86 -4.35 -3.37
CA ASP A 26 2.01 -4.51 -2.49
C ASP A 26 1.55 -4.80 -1.06
N LEU A 27 0.52 -4.08 -0.58
CA LEU A 27 -0.04 -4.33 0.75
C LEU A 27 -0.60 -5.74 0.88
N ALA A 28 -1.28 -6.26 -0.13
CA ALA A 28 -1.78 -7.63 -0.11
C ALA A 28 -0.63 -8.64 0.05
N GLU A 29 0.48 -8.43 -0.65
CA GLU A 29 1.69 -9.25 -0.50
C GLU A 29 2.29 -9.12 0.90
N TYR A 30 2.44 -7.91 1.42
CA TYR A 30 3.04 -7.66 2.74
C TYR A 30 2.19 -8.22 3.89
N TYR A 31 0.87 -8.10 3.77
CA TYR A 31 -0.08 -8.66 4.73
C TYR A 31 -0.35 -10.15 4.50
N GLN A 32 0.28 -10.77 3.50
CA GLN A 32 0.12 -12.19 3.14
C GLN A 32 -1.34 -12.60 2.89
N VAL A 33 -2.11 -11.73 2.26
CA VAL A 33 -3.51 -11.98 1.89
C VAL A 33 -3.69 -11.79 0.39
N SER A 34 -4.76 -12.36 -0.18
CA SER A 34 -5.11 -12.02 -1.56
C SER A 34 -5.58 -10.56 -1.63
N ARG A 35 -5.25 -9.87 -2.73
CA ARG A 35 -5.76 -8.50 -2.99
C ARG A 35 -7.28 -8.42 -2.90
N LYS A 36 -7.99 -9.43 -3.39
CA LYS A 36 -9.45 -9.52 -3.28
C LYS A 36 -9.91 -9.56 -1.81
N SER A 37 -9.25 -10.36 -0.97
CA SER A 37 -9.57 -10.43 0.47
C SER A 37 -9.31 -9.10 1.18
N LEU A 38 -8.18 -8.45 0.88
CA LEU A 38 -7.82 -7.14 1.43
C LEU A 38 -8.89 -6.09 1.09
N ILE A 39 -9.23 -5.93 -0.19
CA ILE A 39 -10.24 -4.96 -0.64
C ILE A 39 -11.63 -5.27 -0.08
N ASN A 40 -12.01 -6.55 0.02
CA ASN A 40 -13.27 -6.92 0.65
C ASN A 40 -13.31 -6.55 2.13
N SER A 41 -12.19 -6.73 2.85
CA SER A 41 -12.09 -6.38 4.27
C SER A 41 -12.18 -4.87 4.48
N VAL A 42 -11.52 -4.09 3.62
CA VAL A 42 -11.63 -2.62 3.59
C VAL A 42 -13.07 -2.18 3.34
N LYS A 43 -13.72 -2.71 2.30
CA LYS A 43 -15.11 -2.34 1.96
C LYS A 43 -16.11 -2.68 3.06
N LYS A 44 -15.86 -3.75 3.83
CA LYS A 44 -16.70 -4.13 4.99
C LYS A 44 -16.51 -3.22 6.21
N ASN A 45 -15.40 -2.50 6.28
CA ASN A 45 -15.04 -1.64 7.41
C ASN A 45 -14.71 -0.22 6.93
N ILE A 46 -15.42 0.26 5.90
CA ILE A 46 -15.08 1.50 5.17
C ILE A 46 -15.09 2.73 6.09
N GLU A 47 -15.85 2.70 7.17
CA GLU A 47 -15.88 3.73 8.22
C GLU A 47 -14.53 3.94 8.93
N ARG A 48 -13.61 2.97 8.83
CA ARG A 48 -12.24 3.05 9.36
C ARG A 48 -11.23 3.65 8.37
N PHE A 49 -11.68 3.94 7.15
CA PHE A 49 -10.86 4.34 6.02
C PHE A 49 -11.36 5.68 5.46
N PRO A 50 -11.18 6.79 6.20
CA PRO A 50 -11.46 8.11 5.68
C PRO A 50 -10.58 8.45 4.46
N ASP A 51 -10.99 9.46 3.68
CA ASP A 51 -10.33 9.86 2.42
C ASP A 51 -8.85 10.25 2.59
N ASP A 52 -8.44 10.59 3.80
CA ASP A 52 -7.04 10.87 4.10
C ASP A 52 -6.18 9.61 4.27
N PHE A 53 -6.79 8.46 4.60
CA PHE A 53 -6.13 7.18 4.85
C PHE A 53 -6.03 6.32 3.59
N MET A 54 -7.05 6.38 2.73
CA MET A 54 -7.02 5.72 1.44
C MET A 54 -7.82 6.47 0.39
N PHE A 55 -7.47 6.23 -0.87
CA PHE A 55 -8.21 6.73 -2.01
C PHE A 55 -7.97 5.85 -3.24
N ILE A 56 -8.82 6.01 -4.24
CA ILE A 56 -8.68 5.31 -5.52
C ILE A 56 -8.01 6.26 -6.52
N LEU A 57 -7.09 5.73 -7.33
CA LEU A 57 -6.55 6.46 -8.49
C LEU A 57 -7.69 6.85 -9.43
N ASN A 58 -7.77 8.14 -9.79
CA ASN A 58 -8.67 8.56 -10.85
C ASN A 58 -8.08 8.18 -12.23
N GLN A 59 -8.87 8.39 -13.30
CA GLN A 59 -8.45 7.99 -14.65
C GLN A 59 -7.21 8.74 -15.13
N GLU A 60 -7.09 10.04 -14.85
CA GLU A 60 -5.95 10.87 -15.25
C GLU A 60 -4.67 10.41 -14.53
N GLU A 61 -4.73 10.25 -13.22
CA GLU A 61 -3.63 9.75 -12.40
C GLU A 61 -3.22 8.34 -12.82
N TYR A 62 -4.20 7.48 -13.16
CA TYR A 62 -3.90 6.16 -13.70
C TYR A 62 -3.10 6.26 -15.00
N GLN A 63 -3.45 7.15 -15.93
CA GLN A 63 -2.64 7.30 -17.16
C GLN A 63 -1.21 7.74 -16.85
N THR A 64 -1.01 8.64 -15.88
CA THR A 64 0.32 9.07 -15.43
C THR A 64 1.14 7.91 -14.85
N TRP A 65 0.53 7.04 -14.05
CA TRP A 65 1.21 5.93 -13.36
C TRP A 65 1.20 4.59 -14.11
N LYS A 66 0.50 4.52 -15.25
CA LYS A 66 0.25 3.29 -16.03
C LYS A 66 1.52 2.52 -16.39
N SER A 67 2.58 3.21 -16.80
CA SER A 67 3.84 2.58 -17.20
C SER A 67 4.51 1.85 -16.03
N ILE A 68 4.51 2.48 -14.85
CA ILE A 68 5.06 1.94 -13.60
C ILE A 68 4.21 0.76 -13.13
N ILE A 69 2.89 0.94 -13.09
CA ILE A 69 1.92 -0.09 -12.70
C ILE A 69 2.07 -1.34 -13.58
N LYS A 70 2.12 -1.19 -14.91
CA LYS A 70 2.30 -2.31 -15.85
C LYS A 70 3.60 -3.05 -15.63
N LYS A 71 4.70 -2.30 -15.45
CA LYS A 71 6.03 -2.87 -15.20
C LYS A 71 6.10 -3.63 -13.88
N GLN A 72 5.46 -3.10 -12.82
CA GLN A 72 5.56 -3.69 -11.49
C GLN A 72 4.59 -4.85 -11.23
N TYR A 73 3.36 -4.78 -11.74
CA TYR A 73 2.31 -5.76 -11.40
C TYR A 73 1.93 -6.71 -12.54
N ASN A 74 2.67 -6.66 -13.66
CA ASN A 74 2.49 -7.53 -14.84
C ASN A 74 1.02 -7.61 -15.31
N GLN A 75 0.32 -6.48 -15.26
CA GLN A 75 -1.12 -6.37 -15.49
C GLN A 75 -1.47 -6.45 -16.99
N LYS A 76 -2.36 -7.39 -17.35
CA LYS A 76 -2.92 -7.54 -18.71
C LYS A 76 -4.04 -6.52 -18.95
N ASN A 77 -3.69 -5.32 -19.41
CA ASN A 77 -4.50 -4.35 -20.19
C ASN A 77 -5.95 -3.97 -19.80
N SER A 78 -6.59 -4.49 -18.75
CA SER A 78 -7.89 -4.00 -18.29
C SER A 78 -7.73 -2.94 -17.20
N TYR A 79 -8.46 -1.82 -17.34
CA TYR A 79 -8.54 -0.83 -16.26
C TYR A 79 -9.16 -1.49 -15.03
N GLN A 80 -8.53 -1.28 -13.87
CA GLN A 80 -9.02 -1.71 -12.58
C GLN A 80 -8.86 -0.57 -11.59
N GLU A 81 -9.74 -0.50 -10.59
CA GLU A 81 -9.54 0.40 -9.45
C GLU A 81 -8.27 0.02 -8.70
N TYR A 82 -7.34 0.96 -8.56
CA TYR A 82 -6.15 0.83 -7.73
C TYR A 82 -6.37 1.62 -6.45
N TYR A 83 -6.44 0.90 -5.33
CA TYR A 83 -6.58 1.50 -4.01
C TYR A 83 -5.18 1.85 -3.50
N LEU A 84 -5.04 3.08 -3.04
CA LEU A 84 -3.83 3.65 -2.47
C LEU A 84 -4.06 3.90 -1.00
N PHE A 85 -3.08 3.57 -0.18
CA PHE A 85 -3.15 3.69 1.28
C PHE A 85 -1.96 4.48 1.80
N THR A 86 -2.19 5.39 2.73
CA THR A 86 -1.13 6.03 3.51
C THR A 86 -0.58 5.07 4.58
N ALA A 87 0.38 5.52 5.38
CA ALA A 87 0.85 4.75 6.53
C ALA A 87 -0.28 4.46 7.53
N GLU A 88 -1.16 5.44 7.76
CA GLU A 88 -2.32 5.34 8.65
C GLU A 88 -3.34 4.34 8.11
N GLY A 89 -3.70 4.45 6.82
CA GLY A 89 -4.60 3.50 6.17
C GLY A 89 -4.02 2.08 6.11
N ALA A 90 -2.74 1.96 5.80
CA ALA A 90 -2.06 0.66 5.84
C ALA A 90 -2.01 0.11 7.27
N GLY A 91 -1.84 0.95 8.30
CA GLY A 91 -1.92 0.57 9.70
C GLY A 91 -3.31 0.06 10.09
N GLN A 92 -4.39 0.67 9.57
CA GLN A 92 -5.76 0.21 9.83
C GLN A 92 -6.02 -1.22 9.37
N LEU A 93 -5.29 -1.70 8.36
CA LEU A 93 -5.39 -3.08 7.90
C LEU A 93 -5.06 -4.10 9.01
N SER A 94 -4.14 -3.80 9.93
CA SER A 94 -3.80 -4.76 11.00
C SER A 94 -4.95 -4.98 11.99
N PHE A 95 -5.74 -3.95 12.27
CA PHE A 95 -6.90 -4.05 13.16
C PHE A 95 -8.05 -4.87 12.56
N ILE A 96 -8.19 -4.89 11.24
CA ILE A 96 -9.27 -5.63 10.56
C ILE A 96 -8.84 -7.03 10.08
N LEU A 97 -7.53 -7.25 9.84
CA LEU A 97 -7.00 -8.57 9.43
C LEU A 97 -6.65 -9.46 10.63
N GLN A 98 -6.34 -8.89 11.79
CA GLN A 98 -6.22 -9.59 13.08
C GLN A 98 -5.28 -10.80 13.07
N SER A 99 -4.09 -10.66 12.48
CA SER A 99 -3.03 -11.67 12.52
C SER A 99 -1.72 -11.09 13.03
N GLU A 100 -0.85 -11.94 13.59
CA GLU A 100 0.50 -11.55 14.02
C GLU A 100 1.29 -10.93 12.86
N VAL A 101 1.23 -11.55 11.68
CA VAL A 101 1.81 -11.02 10.44
C VAL A 101 1.29 -9.61 10.13
N ALA A 102 0.00 -9.34 10.34
CA ALA A 102 -0.57 -8.03 10.08
C ALA A 102 -0.05 -6.96 11.07
N VAL A 103 0.11 -7.33 12.34
CA VAL A 103 0.71 -6.44 13.35
C VAL A 103 2.16 -6.11 12.97
N GLU A 104 2.98 -7.12 12.68
CA GLU A 104 4.38 -6.94 12.30
C GLU A 104 4.54 -6.08 11.04
N THR A 105 3.74 -6.36 10.01
CA THR A 105 3.74 -5.61 8.76
C THR A 105 3.38 -4.14 8.97
N SER A 106 2.37 -3.85 9.80
CA SER A 106 1.99 -2.46 10.11
C SER A 106 3.13 -1.68 10.78
N LEU A 107 3.84 -2.30 11.73
CA LEU A 107 5.00 -1.70 12.39
C LEU A 107 6.14 -1.47 11.41
N LYS A 108 6.39 -2.40 10.48
CA LYS A 108 7.40 -2.24 9.43
C LYS A 108 7.07 -1.07 8.51
N ILE A 109 5.83 -0.94 8.08
CA ILE A 109 5.36 0.16 7.21
C ILE A 109 5.60 1.51 7.87
N ILE A 110 5.17 1.69 9.13
CA ILE A 110 5.35 2.94 9.87
C ILE A 110 6.84 3.31 9.97
N LYS A 111 7.70 2.34 10.30
CA LYS A 111 9.15 2.56 10.36
C LYS A 111 9.73 2.98 9.01
N SER A 112 9.31 2.34 7.92
CA SER A 112 9.77 2.65 6.56
C SER A 112 9.36 4.05 6.12
N VAL A 113 8.11 4.46 6.36
CA VAL A 113 7.61 5.80 6.00
C VAL A 113 8.33 6.90 6.80
N ASN A 114 8.47 6.73 8.11
CA ASN A 114 9.18 7.69 8.96
C ASN A 114 10.64 7.88 8.52
N LYS A 115 11.31 6.77 8.18
CA LYS A 115 12.69 6.82 7.66
C LYS A 115 12.76 7.57 6.32
N SER A 116 11.81 7.33 5.41
CA SER A 116 11.76 8.03 4.11
C SER A 116 11.58 9.53 4.28
N GLY A 117 10.59 9.96 5.09
CA GLY A 117 10.33 11.38 5.31
C GLY A 117 11.49 12.12 5.97
N LEU A 118 12.26 11.45 6.84
CA LEU A 118 13.48 12.03 7.42
C LEU A 118 14.54 12.33 6.37
N PHE A 119 14.71 11.46 5.35
CA PHE A 119 15.66 11.71 4.27
C PHE A 119 15.28 12.90 3.40
N ASP A 120 13.98 13.11 3.16
CA ASP A 120 13.52 14.24 2.36
C ASP A 120 13.83 15.58 3.07
N VAL A 121 13.65 15.65 4.39
CA VAL A 121 13.98 16.85 5.19
C VAL A 121 15.48 17.16 5.19
N LEU A 122 16.34 16.13 5.27
CA LEU A 122 17.79 16.32 5.32
C LEU A 122 18.40 16.76 3.97
N LYS A 123 17.72 16.57 2.84
CA LYS A 123 18.21 17.03 1.52
C LYS A 123 18.02 18.53 1.27
N PHE A 124 17.28 19.23 2.13
CA PHE A 124 17.03 20.68 2.04
C PHE A 124 17.83 21.50 3.05
N LYS A 125 18.86 20.92 3.69
CA LYS A 125 19.86 21.61 4.50
C LYS A 125 21.23 21.55 3.84
#